data_AF-A0A7C5ATQ6-F1
#
_entry.id   AF-A0A7C5ATQ6-F1
#
_cell.length_a   1.000
_cell.length_b   1.000
_cell.length_c   1.000
_cell.angle_alpha   90.00
_cell.angle_beta   90.00
_cell.angle_gamma   90.00
#
_symmetry.space_group_name_H-M   'P 1'
#
loop_
_entity.id
_entity.type
_entity.pdbx_description
1 polymer ?
#
loop_
_entity_poly.entity_id
_entity_poly.type
_entity_poly.pdbx_seq_one_letter_code
_entity_poly.pdbx_strand_id
1 'polypeptide(L)'
;MRNSYLVCYDIADDKRLRRVFKIMRGYGDHLQLSVFECQLTRMDLARLEAELSEVIHHEQDQVLFVDLGPAEGRGDRVITSIGRPYVSLDSPCIVV
;
A
#
# COMPACT_ATOMS: atom_id res chain seq x y z
N MET A 1 13.60 -10.86 -3.73
CA MET A 1 13.72 -9.75 -2.77
C MET A 1 12.43 -8.95 -2.85
N ARG A 2 11.84 -8.64 -1.68
CA ARG A 2 10.64 -7.81 -1.57
C ARG A 2 11.06 -6.41 -1.12
N ASN A 3 10.39 -5.40 -1.65
CA ASN A 3 10.54 -4.01 -1.20
C ASN A 3 9.27 -3.60 -0.45
N SER A 4 9.43 -2.73 0.55
CA SER A 4 8.31 -2.11 1.23
C SER A 4 7.85 -0.89 0.45
N TYR A 5 6.54 -0.78 0.23
CA TYR A 5 5.91 0.33 -0.46
C TYR A 5 4.85 0.96 0.44
N LEU A 6 4.83 2.28 0.50
CA LEU A 6 3.65 3.02 0.90
C LEU A 6 2.82 3.31 -0.35
N VAL A 7 1.58 2.84 -0.34
CA VAL A 7 0.62 3.07 -1.42
C VAL A 7 -0.45 4.01 -0.89
N CYS A 8 -0.49 5.22 -1.44
CA CYS A 8 -1.45 6.24 -1.07
C CYS A 8 -2.43 6.41 -2.23
N TYR A 9 -3.73 6.55 -1.94
CA TYR A 9 -4.73 6.81 -2.96
C TYR A 9 -5.63 7.99 -2.61
N ASP A 10 -5.95 8.79 -3.62
CA ASP A 10 -6.97 9.82 -3.58
C ASP A 10 -8.01 9.49 -4.67
N ILE A 11 -9.17 9.00 -4.25
CA ILE A 11 -10.21 8.47 -5.15
C ILE A 11 -11.47 9.30 -4.96
N ALA A 12 -11.94 9.93 -6.03
CA ALA A 12 -13.04 10.90 -5.96
C ALA A 12 -14.44 10.25 -5.80
N ASP A 13 -14.59 8.98 -6.20
CA ASP A 13 -15.87 8.26 -6.16
C ASP A 13 -15.89 7.12 -5.13
N ASP A 14 -16.93 7.13 -4.28
CA ASP A 14 -17.11 6.13 -3.21
C ASP A 14 -17.22 4.69 -3.70
N LYS A 15 -17.75 4.43 -4.91
CA LYS A 15 -17.86 3.06 -5.43
C LYS A 15 -16.50 2.56 -5.90
N ARG A 16 -15.73 3.40 -6.59
CA ARG A 16 -14.33 3.10 -6.97
C ARG A 16 -13.46 2.93 -5.73
N LEU A 17 -13.61 3.80 -4.73
CA LEU A 17 -12.89 3.73 -3.46
C LEU A 17 -13.08 2.37 -2.77
N ARG A 18 -14.31 1.87 -2.68
CA ARG A 18 -14.59 0.54 -2.10
C ARG A 18 -13.92 -0.59 -2.89
N ARG A 19 -13.81 -0.47 -4.21
CA ARG A 19 -13.13 -1.46 -5.07
C ARG A 19 -11.62 -1.41 -4.88
N VAL A 20 -11.04 -0.21 -4.90
CA VAL A 20 -9.60 0.02 -4.63
C VAL A 20 -9.23 -0.53 -3.25
N PHE A 21 -10.00 -0.18 -2.21
CA PHE A 21 -9.78 -0.70 -0.86
C PHE A 21 -9.77 -2.23 -0.80
N LYS A 22 -10.70 -2.89 -1.52
CA LYS A 22 -10.77 -4.35 -1.57
C LYS A 22 -9.56 -4.97 -2.26
N ILE A 23 -9.06 -4.36 -3.33
CA ILE A 23 -7.83 -4.78 -4.01
C ILE A 23 -6.64 -4.63 -3.05
N MET A 24 -6.45 -3.44 -2.47
CA MET A 24 -5.33 -3.14 -1.58
C MET A 24 -5.23 -4.09 -0.37
N ARG A 25 -6.37 -4.53 0.19
CA ARG A 25 -6.44 -5.54 1.26
C ARG A 25 -5.86 -6.90 0.89
N GLY A 26 -5.69 -7.21 -0.40
CA GLY A 26 -5.03 -8.43 -0.86
C GLY A 26 -3.51 -8.32 -0.96
N TYR A 27 -2.97 -7.08 -0.99
CA TYR A 27 -1.56 -6.81 -1.26
C TYR A 27 -0.79 -6.27 -0.06
N GLY A 28 -1.47 -5.74 0.96
CA GLY A 28 -0.82 -5.29 2.19
C GLY A 28 -1.78 -4.84 3.28
N ASP A 29 -1.21 -4.16 4.26
CA ASP A 29 -1.88 -3.77 5.48
C ASP A 29 -2.42 -2.34 5.40
N HIS A 30 -3.63 -2.16 5.93
CA HIS A 30 -4.31 -0.87 5.93
C HIS A 30 -3.83 -0.02 7.10
N LEU A 31 -3.10 1.06 6.79
CA LEU A 31 -2.48 1.93 7.79
C LEU A 31 -3.36 3.12 8.16
N GLN A 32 -3.90 3.81 7.15
CA GLN A 32 -4.84 4.93 7.30
C GLN A 32 -5.91 4.84 6.21
N LEU A 33 -6.97 5.65 6.32
CA LEU A 33 -8.11 5.67 5.39
C LEU A 33 -7.72 5.58 3.91
N SER A 34 -6.64 6.25 3.53
CA SER A 34 -6.13 6.35 2.17
C SER A 34 -4.69 5.85 1.99
N VAL A 35 -4.15 5.10 2.95
CA VAL A 35 -2.74 4.68 2.97
C VAL A 35 -2.63 3.21 3.35
N PHE A 36 -1.92 2.46 2.52
CA PHE A 36 -1.55 1.06 2.75
C PHE A 36 -0.04 0.89 2.76
N GLU A 37 0.42 -0.07 3.56
CA GLU A 37 1.80 -0.55 3.55
C GLU A 37 1.84 -1.94 2.92
N CYS A 38 2.66 -2.13 1.89
CA CYS A 38 2.72 -3.36 1.12
C CYS A 38 4.17 -3.86 0.97
N GLN A 39 4.41 -5.15 1.21
CA GLN A 39 5.70 -5.78 0.92
C GLN A 39 5.62 -6.54 -0.42
N LEU A 40 6.05 -5.87 -1.48
CA LEU A 40 5.81 -6.31 -2.85
C LEU A 40 7.10 -6.81 -3.51
N THR A 41 7.02 -7.91 -4.26
CA THR A 41 8.00 -8.19 -5.31
C THR A 41 7.73 -7.30 -6.53
N ARG A 42 8.68 -7.24 -7.48
CA ARG A 42 8.46 -6.53 -8.75
C ARG A 42 7.24 -7.04 -9.53
N MET A 43 6.96 -8.34 -9.45
CA MET A 43 5.78 -8.94 -10.09
C MET A 43 4.50 -8.54 -9.38
N ASP A 44 4.50 -8.50 -8.04
CA ASP A 44 3.32 -8.08 -7.27
C ASP A 44 3.01 -6.61 -7.51
N LEU A 45 4.03 -5.76 -7.57
CA LEU A 45 3.87 -4.34 -7.91
C LEU A 45 3.22 -4.16 -9.30
N ALA A 46 3.75 -4.83 -10.33
CA ALA A 46 3.19 -4.73 -11.68
C ALA A 46 1.74 -5.25 -11.77
N ARG A 47 1.40 -6.29 -11.00
CA ARG A 47 0.01 -6.80 -10.92
C ARG A 47 -0.90 -5.82 -10.20
N LEU A 48 -0.46 -5.26 -9.08
CA LEU A 48 -1.20 -4.26 -8.33
C LEU A 48 -1.47 -3.01 -9.17
N GLU A 49 -0.46 -2.50 -9.87
CA GLU A 49 -0.60 -1.38 -10.80
C GLU A 49 -1.63 -1.67 -11.89
N ALA A 50 -1.59 -2.86 -12.50
CA ALA A 50 -2.55 -3.26 -13.52
C ALA A 50 -3.99 -3.35 -12.97
N GLU A 51 -4.19 -4.03 -11.83
CA GLU A 51 -5.51 -4.16 -11.21
C GLU A 51 -6.09 -2.80 -10.79
N LEU A 52 -5.28 -1.91 -10.24
CA LEU A 52 -5.72 -0.56 -9.87
C LEU A 52 -6.04 0.27 -11.11
N SER A 53 -5.22 0.18 -12.16
CA SER A 53 -5.45 0.89 -13.43
C SER A 53 -6.79 0.52 -14.07
N GLU A 54 -7.31 -0.69 -13.88
CA GLU A 54 -8.63 -1.10 -14.39
C GLU A 54 -9.81 -0.53 -13.59
N VAL A 55 -9.55 -0.07 -12.35
CA VAL A 55 -10.59 0.38 -11.41
C VAL A 55 -10.65 1.89 -11.29
N ILE A 56 -9.50 2.57 -11.31
CA ILE A 56 -9.42 4.02 -11.12
C ILE A 56 -9.87 4.79 -12.36
N HIS A 57 -10.28 6.03 -12.14
CA HIS A 57 -10.50 7.00 -13.21
C HIS A 57 -9.24 7.87 -13.37
N HIS A 58 -8.49 7.67 -14.45
CA HIS A 58 -7.16 8.28 -14.66
C HIS A 58 -7.10 9.83 -14.61
N GLU A 59 -8.22 10.53 -14.80
CA GLU A 59 -8.27 12.00 -14.72
C GLU A 59 -8.76 12.55 -13.37
N GLN A 60 -9.35 11.69 -12.52
CA GLN A 60 -10.03 12.12 -11.28
C GLN A 60 -9.42 11.50 -10.03
N ASP A 61 -8.74 10.37 -10.20
CA ASP A 61 -8.19 9.56 -9.14
C ASP A 61 -6.67 9.53 -9.26
N GLN A 62 -5.98 9.45 -8.14
CA GLN A 62 -4.54 9.32 -8.08
C GLN A 62 -4.14 8.18 -7.15
N VAL A 63 -3.17 7.38 -7.58
CA VAL A 63 -2.49 6.41 -6.72
C VAL A 63 -1.00 6.71 -6.78
N LEU A 64 -0.36 6.80 -5.61
CA LEU A 64 1.06 7.04 -5.44
C LEU A 64 1.71 5.80 -4.83
N PHE A 65 2.84 5.40 -5.40
CA PHE A 65 3.68 4.33 -4.89
C PHE A 65 4.99 4.93 -4.41
N VAL A 66 5.32 4.75 -3.14
CA VAL A 66 6.57 5.23 -2.54
C VAL A 66 7.38 4.02 -2.12
N ASP A 67 8.47 3.74 -2.84
CA ASP A 67 9.42 2.67 -2.49
C ASP A 67 10.25 3.09 -1.27
N LEU A 68 10.14 2.33 -0.19
CA LEU A 68 10.88 2.51 1.05
C LEU A 68 12.16 1.67 1.10
N GLY A 69 12.44 0.89 0.06
CA GLY A 69 13.59 0.03 -0.06
C GLY A 69 13.33 -1.42 0.38
N PRO A 70 14.40 -2.22 0.56
CA PRO A 70 14.29 -3.64 0.85
C PRO A 70 13.59 -3.93 2.18
N ALA A 71 12.62 -4.85 2.16
CA ALA A 71 11.85 -5.22 3.35
C ALA A 71 12.72 -5.86 4.46
N GLU A 72 13.83 -6.51 4.07
CA GLU A 72 14.76 -7.17 5.00
C GLU A 72 15.71 -6.21 5.73
N GLY A 73 15.67 -4.90 5.42
CA GLY A 73 16.59 -3.91 5.99
C GLY A 73 15.88 -2.67 6.53
N ARG A 74 15.48 -2.70 7.81
CA ARG A 74 15.13 -1.53 8.66
C ARG A 74 14.45 -0.38 7.89
N GLY A 75 13.24 -0.63 7.39
CA GLY A 75 12.29 0.44 7.05
C GLY A 75 11.80 1.22 8.29
N ASP A 76 12.12 0.75 9.50
CA ASP A 76 11.70 1.26 10.82
C ASP A 76 11.94 2.75 11.10
N ARG A 77 12.59 3.52 10.22
CA ARG A 77 13.14 4.85 10.57
C ARG A 77 12.69 6.03 9.72
N VAL A 78 11.78 5.88 8.76
CA VAL A 78 11.37 7.01 7.91
C VAL A 78 9.92 7.45 8.11
N ILE A 79 9.05 6.55 8.58
CA ILE A 79 7.64 6.89 8.79
C ILE A 79 7.48 7.48 10.19
N THR A 80 7.15 8.77 10.24
CA THR A 80 6.75 9.45 11.48
C THR A 80 5.29 9.89 11.37
N SER A 81 4.60 9.99 12.50
CA SER A 81 3.23 10.46 12.56
C SER A 81 3.05 11.53 13.64
N ILE A 82 2.07 12.39 13.45
CA ILE A 82 1.58 13.33 14.47
C ILE A 82 0.20 12.84 14.91
N GLY A 83 -0.06 12.79 16.22
CA GLY A 83 -1.31 12.30 16.78
C GLY A 83 -1.24 10.81 17.15
N ARG A 84 -1.99 9.95 16.45
CA ARG A 84 -1.91 8.49 16.72
C ARG A 84 -0.53 7.97 16.30
N PRO A 85 0.15 7.19 17.15
CA PRO A 85 1.47 6.67 16.82
C PRO A 85 1.36 5.71 15.63
N TYR A 86 2.32 5.81 14.71
CA TYR A 86 2.57 4.77 13.72
C TYR A 86 3.00 3.50 14.47
N VAL A 87 2.29 2.41 14.21
CA VAL A 87 2.67 1.09 14.72
C VAL A 87 3.10 0.30 13.49
N SER A 88 4.40 0.03 13.39
CA SER A 88 4.90 -0.90 12.38
C SER A 88 4.21 -2.24 12.60
N LEU A 89 3.49 -2.69 11.58
CA LEU A 89 2.93 -4.01 11.58
C LEU A 89 4.07 -4.96 11.23
N ASP A 90 4.78 -5.42 12.25
CA ASP A 90 5.60 -6.63 12.13
C ASP A 90 4.63 -7.73 11.69
N SER A 91 4.62 -8.03 10.40
CA SER A 91 3.90 -9.18 9.89
C SER A 91 4.32 -10.37 10.75
N PRO A 92 3.39 -11.06 11.45
CA PRO A 92 3.77 -12.20 12.23
C PRO A 92 4.46 -13.18 11.28
N CYS A 93 5.65 -13.62 11.65
CA CYS A 93 6.33 -14.71 10.99
C CYS A 93 5.35 -15.91 11.01
N ILE A 94 4.62 -16.12 9.93
CA ILE A 94 3.83 -17.34 9.75
C ILE A 94 4.84 -18.40 9.33
N VAL A 95 5.40 -19.09 10.31
CA VAL A 95 6.04 -20.39 10.07
C VAL A 95 4.90 -21.36 9.78
N VAL A 96 4.76 -21.76 8.51
CA VAL A 96 3.93 -22.90 8.09
C VAL A 96 4.77 -24.17 8.20
#